data_AF-A0A7S3IUV7-F1
#
_entry.id   AF-A0A7S3IUV7-F1
#
_cell.length_a   1.000
_cell.length_b   1.000
_cell.length_c   1.000
_cell.angle_alpha   90.00
_cell.angle_beta   90.00
_cell.angle_gamma   90.00
#
_symmetry.space_group_name_H-M   'P 1'
#
loop_
_entity.id
_entity.type
_entity.pdbx_description
1 polymer ?
#
loop_
_entity_poly.entity_id
_entity_poly.type
_entity_poly.pdbx_seq_one_letter_code
_entity_poly.pdbx_strand_id
1 'polypeptide(L)'
;IHLAEYIPRYAGTYTLAIALGTDKIQGSDWTMTVEPGEILPSNCLHSITDTSITHSAGVPYFFEITTKDIYNNLIQDARENATVSVVASYQNHDSWGSALSGVTDLDDWEAIYGQDIQ
;
A
#
# COMPACT_ATOMS: atom_id res chain seq x y z
N ILE A 1 30.22 -34.77 8.49
CA ILE A 1 29.29 -33.77 7.93
C ILE A 1 28.73 -32.98 9.11
N HIS A 2 28.84 -31.66 9.09
CA HIS A 2 28.23 -30.80 10.10
C HIS A 2 27.11 -30.02 9.44
N LEU A 3 25.93 -30.01 10.05
CA LEU A 3 24.77 -29.25 9.61
C LEU A 3 24.66 -27.98 10.45
N ALA A 4 24.46 -26.84 9.79
CA ALA A 4 24.16 -25.58 10.43
C ALA A 4 22.98 -24.95 9.68
N GLU A 5 21.97 -24.52 10.43
CA GLU A 5 20.74 -23.94 9.90
C GLU A 5 20.45 -22.62 10.62
N TYR A 6 19.91 -21.66 9.89
CA TYR A 6 19.41 -20.42 10.46
C TYR A 6 18.24 -19.91 9.60
N ILE A 7 17.37 -19.11 10.21
CA ILE A 7 16.21 -18.53 9.55
C ILE A 7 16.34 -17.01 9.65
N PRO A 8 16.77 -16.32 8.59
CA PRO A 8 16.85 -14.88 8.60
C PRO A 8 15.44 -14.29 8.64
N ARG A 9 15.23 -13.30 9.52
CA ARG A 9 13.94 -12.60 9.66
C ARG A 9 13.95 -11.23 9.02
N TYR A 10 15.12 -10.65 8.82
CA TYR A 10 15.27 -9.31 8.28
C TYR A 10 15.83 -9.40 6.87
N ALA A 11 15.21 -8.66 5.96
CA ALA A 11 15.70 -8.54 4.60
C ALA A 11 16.97 -7.68 4.57
N GLY A 12 17.87 -8.01 3.66
CA GLY A 12 19.13 -7.30 3.50
C GLY A 12 20.28 -8.21 3.09
N THR A 13 21.46 -7.61 3.03
CA THR A 13 22.70 -8.30 2.66
C THR A 13 23.45 -8.71 3.91
N TYR A 14 23.77 -10.00 3.99
CA TYR A 14 24.50 -10.63 5.08
C TYR A 14 25.79 -11.25 4.58
N THR A 15 26.75 -11.39 5.50
CA THR A 15 28.01 -12.09 5.25
C THR A 15 28.07 -13.32 6.16
N LEU A 16 28.11 -14.51 5.54
CA LEU A 16 28.32 -15.76 6.25
C LEU A 16 29.81 -16.06 6.27
N ALA A 17 30.40 -16.03 7.46
CA ALA A 17 31.78 -16.43 7.68
C ALA A 17 31.82 -17.76 8.44
N ILE A 18 32.61 -18.71 7.93
CA ILE A 18 32.85 -19.99 8.60
C ILE A 18 34.36 -20.15 8.82
N ALA A 19 34.75 -20.43 10.06
CA ALA A 19 36.14 -20.62 10.46
C ALA A 19 36.32 -21.92 11.25
N LEU A 20 37.50 -22.51 11.12
CA LEU A 20 37.99 -23.60 11.97
C LEU A 20 39.10 -23.05 12.86
N GLY A 21 38.80 -22.85 14.15
CA GLY A 21 39.71 -22.11 15.04
C GLY A 21 39.75 -20.63 14.64
N THR A 22 40.94 -20.12 14.32
CA THR A 22 41.14 -18.75 13.83
C THR A 22 41.12 -18.62 12.31
N ASP A 23 41.17 -19.75 11.59
CA ASP A 23 41.36 -19.76 10.15
C ASP A 23 40.03 -19.93 9.43
N LYS A 24 39.75 -19.05 8.46
CA LYS A 24 38.58 -19.17 7.60
C LYS A 24 38.69 -20.41 6.72
N ILE A 25 37.57 -21.13 6.55
CA ILE A 25 37.54 -22.25 5.62
C ILE A 25 37.58 -21.73 4.18
N GLN A 26 38.04 -22.57 3.25
CA GLN A 26 38.07 -22.23 1.84
C GLN A 26 36.66 -21.81 1.36
N GLY A 27 36.60 -20.65 0.68
CA GLY A 27 35.36 -20.07 0.16
C GLY A 27 34.66 -19.10 1.11
N SER A 28 35.03 -19.07 2.40
CA SER A 28 34.56 -18.03 3.32
C SER A 28 35.22 -16.69 2.98
N ASP A 29 34.49 -15.57 2.96
CA ASP A 29 33.08 -15.41 3.34
C ASP A 29 32.14 -15.44 2.14
N TRP A 30 30.87 -15.77 2.38
CA TRP A 30 29.81 -15.71 1.37
C TRP A 30 28.89 -14.54 1.61
N THR A 31 28.59 -13.79 0.55
CA THR A 31 27.53 -12.77 0.56
C THR A 31 26.19 -13.44 0.28
N MET A 32 25.21 -13.15 1.12
CA MET A 32 23.85 -13.65 1.01
C MET A 32 22.86 -12.50 1.02
N THR A 33 21.94 -12.50 0.06
CA THR A 33 20.83 -11.53 0.04
C THR A 33 19.57 -12.23 0.54
N VAL A 34 18.96 -11.65 1.57
CA VAL A 34 17.66 -12.07 2.09
C VAL A 34 16.64 -11.09 1.54
N GLU A 35 15.72 -11.59 0.71
CA GLU A 35 14.61 -10.79 0.22
C GLU A 35 13.48 -10.73 1.26
N PRO A 36 12.68 -9.65 1.25
CA PRO A 36 11.43 -9.61 2.00
C PRO A 36 10.51 -10.78 1.60
N GLY A 37 9.80 -11.34 2.58
CA GLY A 37 8.82 -12.41 2.36
C GLY A 37 7.55 -11.94 1.64
N GLU A 38 6.50 -12.75 1.74
CA GLU A 38 5.18 -12.40 1.21
C GLU A 38 4.58 -11.19 1.94
N ILE A 39 3.76 -10.41 1.22
CA ILE A 39 3.04 -9.27 1.78
C ILE A 39 2.10 -9.76 2.89
N LEU A 40 2.21 -9.16 4.08
CA LEU A 40 1.23 -9.33 5.14
C LEU A 40 0.38 -8.05 5.27
N PRO A 41 -0.89 -8.05 4.81
CA PRO A 41 -1.71 -6.84 4.76
C PRO A 41 -1.81 -6.06 6.08
N SER A 42 -1.80 -6.75 7.23
CA SER A 42 -1.89 -6.12 8.55
C SER A 42 -0.65 -5.30 8.95
N ASN A 43 0.49 -5.51 8.28
CA ASN A 43 1.73 -4.76 8.52
C ASN A 43 1.93 -3.62 7.51
N CYS A 44 1.14 -3.59 6.44
CA CYS A 44 1.19 -2.54 5.44
C CYS A 44 0.68 -1.21 6.01
N LEU A 45 1.17 -0.11 5.45
CA LEU A 45 0.78 1.24 5.82
C LEU A 45 0.24 1.97 4.60
N HIS A 46 -0.61 2.96 4.81
CA HIS A 46 -1.05 3.88 3.76
C HIS A 46 -0.77 5.33 4.16
N SER A 47 -0.64 6.22 3.18
CA SER A 47 -0.36 7.64 3.41
C SER A 47 -1.58 8.48 3.82
N ILE A 48 -2.77 7.89 3.81
CA ILE A 48 -4.02 8.55 4.21
C ILE A 48 -4.00 8.75 5.73
N THR A 49 -4.00 10.00 6.19
CA THR A 49 -3.94 10.33 7.62
C THR A 49 -5.31 10.37 8.29
N ASP A 50 -6.37 10.64 7.51
CA ASP A 50 -7.72 10.82 8.00
C ASP A 50 -8.54 9.53 7.82
N THR A 51 -9.43 9.23 8.78
CA THR A 51 -10.31 8.06 8.71
C THR A 51 -11.29 8.09 7.54
N SER A 52 -11.51 9.27 6.95
CA SER A 52 -12.32 9.49 5.77
C SER A 52 -11.76 10.69 5.00
N ILE A 53 -11.60 10.53 3.68
CA ILE A 53 -11.17 11.60 2.79
C ILE A 53 -12.38 12.03 1.97
N THR A 54 -12.71 13.32 2.01
CA THR A 54 -13.64 13.92 1.06
C THR A 54 -12.84 14.62 -0.01
N HIS A 55 -13.10 14.31 -1.28
CA HIS A 55 -12.45 14.98 -2.40
C HIS A 55 -13.47 15.33 -3.47
N SER A 56 -13.19 16.37 -4.25
CA SER A 56 -14.08 16.81 -5.31
C SER A 56 -14.15 15.78 -6.43
N ALA A 57 -15.36 15.44 -6.86
CA ALA A 57 -15.57 14.61 -8.04
C ALA A 57 -14.86 15.21 -9.26
N GLY A 58 -14.29 14.35 -10.10
CA GLY A 58 -13.53 14.76 -11.28
C GLY A 58 -12.11 15.26 -11.00
N VAL A 59 -11.69 15.39 -9.74
CA VAL A 59 -10.30 15.73 -9.37
C VAL A 59 -9.56 14.47 -8.94
N PRO A 60 -8.43 14.12 -9.57
CA PRO A 60 -7.62 12.98 -9.13
C PRO A 60 -7.14 13.15 -7.68
N TYR A 61 -7.16 12.05 -6.93
CA TYR A 61 -6.54 11.95 -5.62
C TYR A 61 -5.53 10.80 -5.63
N PHE A 62 -4.33 11.05 -5.11
CA PHE A 62 -3.25 10.07 -5.04
C PHE A 62 -2.92 9.76 -3.58
N PHE A 63 -2.68 8.49 -3.30
CA PHE A 63 -2.18 8.01 -2.02
C PHE A 63 -1.18 6.88 -2.26
N GLU A 64 -0.36 6.61 -1.26
CA GLU A 64 0.66 5.58 -1.30
C GLU A 64 0.32 4.45 -0.34
N ILE A 65 0.70 3.23 -0.71
CA ILE A 65 0.69 2.07 0.16
C ILE A 65 2.13 1.58 0.30
N THR A 66 2.61 1.50 1.52
CA THR A 66 3.88 0.86 1.86
C THR A 66 3.61 -0.60 2.23
N THR A 67 4.08 -1.53 1.40
CA THR A 67 3.91 -2.97 1.61
C THR A 67 5.02 -3.56 2.49
N LYS A 68 4.64 -4.45 3.40
CA LYS A 68 5.57 -5.12 4.32
C LYS A 68 5.24 -6.60 4.47
N ASP A 69 6.25 -7.38 4.82
CA ASP A 69 6.09 -8.79 5.19
C ASP A 69 5.76 -8.99 6.69
N ILE A 70 5.66 -10.25 7.11
CA ILE A 70 5.40 -10.64 8.51
C ILE A 70 6.44 -10.12 9.51
N TYR A 71 7.67 -9.86 9.08
CA TYR A 71 8.76 -9.36 9.92
C TYR A 71 8.98 -7.85 9.78
N ASN A 72 8.06 -7.14 9.12
CA ASN A 72 8.13 -5.71 8.80
C ASN A 72 9.24 -5.33 7.81
N ASN A 73 9.73 -6.26 7.00
CA ASN A 73 10.63 -5.93 5.90
C ASN A 73 9.87 -5.18 4.82
N LEU A 74 10.47 -4.10 4.33
CA LEU A 74 9.91 -3.28 3.24
C LEU A 74 9.99 -4.05 1.92
N ILE A 75 8.88 -4.15 1.21
CA ILE A 75 8.82 -4.74 -0.13
C ILE A 75 8.89 -3.59 -1.14
N GLN A 76 10.03 -3.47 -1.84
CA GLN A 76 10.24 -2.40 -2.83
C GLN A 76 9.81 -2.81 -4.25
N ASP A 77 9.86 -4.10 -4.54
CA ASP A 77 9.51 -4.64 -5.85
C ASP A 77 8.02 -4.97 -5.95
N ALA A 78 7.51 -4.94 -7.18
CA ALA A 78 6.17 -5.46 -7.45
C ALA A 78 6.10 -6.95 -7.08
N ARG A 79 4.99 -7.35 -6.46
CA ARG A 79 4.68 -8.75 -6.16
C ARG A 79 3.46 -9.17 -6.97
N GLU A 80 3.51 -10.37 -7.54
CA GLU A 80 2.36 -10.95 -8.23
C GLU A 80 1.17 -11.08 -7.28
N ASN A 81 -0.04 -10.89 -7.79
CA ASN A 81 -1.30 -11.03 -7.03
C ASN A 81 -1.49 -10.07 -5.84
N ALA A 82 -0.68 -9.02 -5.71
CA ALA A 82 -0.95 -7.94 -4.77
C ALA A 82 -2.15 -7.12 -5.28
N THR A 83 -3.26 -7.12 -4.53
CA THR A 83 -4.48 -6.37 -4.86
C THR A 83 -4.78 -5.33 -3.79
N VAL A 84 -5.31 -4.19 -4.23
CA VAL A 84 -5.75 -3.09 -3.37
C VAL A 84 -7.23 -2.87 -3.66
N SER A 85 -8.06 -2.91 -2.62
CA SER A 85 -9.49 -2.60 -2.72
C SER A 85 -9.74 -1.22 -2.15
N VAL A 86 -10.33 -0.34 -2.96
CA VAL A 86 -10.74 1.00 -2.55
C VAL A 86 -12.26 1.03 -2.56
N VAL A 87 -12.85 1.38 -1.42
CA VAL A 87 -14.30 1.61 -1.30
C VAL A 87 -14.52 3.11 -1.20
N ALA A 88 -15.25 3.67 -2.16
CA ALA A 88 -15.65 5.07 -2.19
C ALA A 88 -17.17 5.17 -2.12
N SER A 89 -17.67 6.20 -1.44
CA SER A 89 -19.08 6.56 -1.42
C SER A 89 -19.25 7.97 -1.97
N TYR A 90 -20.20 8.14 -2.89
CA TYR A 90 -20.64 9.46 -3.32
C TYR A 90 -21.59 10.05 -2.28
N GLN A 91 -21.34 11.30 -1.87
CA GLN A 91 -22.29 12.07 -1.08
C GLN A 91 -22.85 13.16 -1.98
N ASN A 92 -24.12 13.02 -2.38
CA ASN A 92 -24.79 14.07 -3.11
C ASN A 92 -25.04 15.25 -2.19
N HIS A 93 -24.71 16.46 -2.64
CA HIS A 93 -24.92 17.68 -1.88
C HIS A 93 -26.12 18.46 -2.41
N ASP A 94 -27.26 17.76 -2.59
CA ASP A 94 -28.55 18.36 -3.00
C ASP A 94 -29.08 19.40 -2.01
N SER A 95 -28.42 19.58 -0.85
CA SER A 95 -28.75 20.63 0.12
C SER A 95 -28.15 22.00 -0.21
N TRP A 96 -27.33 22.11 -1.27
CA TRP A 96 -26.82 23.41 -1.71
C TRP A 96 -27.89 24.10 -2.54
N GLY A 97 -28.29 25.29 -2.09
CA GLY A 97 -29.14 26.16 -2.89
C GLY A 97 -28.49 26.37 -4.26
N SER A 98 -29.31 26.26 -5.32
CA SER A 98 -28.86 26.41 -6.70
C SER A 98 -27.93 27.63 -6.85
N ALA A 99 -26.83 27.46 -7.59
CA ALA A 99 -25.96 28.58 -7.97
C ALA A 99 -26.71 29.63 -8.82
N LEU A 100 -27.88 29.26 -9.35
CA LEU A 100 -28.80 30.15 -10.03
C LEU A 100 -29.81 30.71 -9.02
N SER A 101 -29.67 32.00 -8.73
CA SER A 101 -30.61 32.73 -7.87
C SER A 101 -32.05 32.60 -8.39
N GLY A 102 -32.94 32.03 -7.58
CA GLY A 102 -34.38 31.94 -7.86
C GLY A 102 -34.92 30.57 -8.27
N VAL A 103 -34.09 29.52 -8.32
CA VAL A 103 -34.57 28.13 -8.51
C VAL A 103 -34.88 27.52 -7.14
N THR A 104 -36.17 27.43 -6.80
CA THR A 104 -36.67 26.97 -5.49
C THR A 104 -36.91 25.47 -5.41
N ASP A 105 -36.87 24.75 -6.54
CA ASP A 105 -37.17 23.33 -6.61
C ASP A 105 -35.98 22.57 -7.21
N LEU A 106 -35.41 21.66 -6.40
CA LEU A 106 -34.28 20.84 -6.77
C LEU A 106 -34.71 19.54 -7.48
N ASP A 107 -35.99 19.17 -7.48
CA ASP A 107 -36.42 17.99 -8.22
C ASP A 107 -36.51 18.28 -9.74
N ASP A 108 -36.58 19.55 -10.14
CA ASP A 108 -36.65 19.98 -11.53
C ASP A 108 -35.27 20.01 -12.23
N TRP A 109 -34.15 20.15 -11.52
CA TRP A 109 -32.84 20.23 -12.18
C TRP A 109 -32.39 18.88 -12.75
N GLU A 110 -32.69 17.76 -12.09
CA GLU A 110 -32.42 16.41 -12.60
C GLU A 110 -33.23 16.13 -13.88
N ALA A 111 -34.43 16.69 -13.99
CA ALA A 111 -35.27 16.57 -15.18
C ALA A 111 -34.79 17.45 -16.36
N ILE A 112 -34.15 18.59 -16.08
CA ILE A 112 -33.69 19.55 -17.10
C ILE A 112 -32.27 19.24 -17.58
N TYR A 113 -31.38 18.85 -16.67
CA TYR A 113 -29.95 18.69 -16.94
C TYR A 113 -29.45 17.25 -16.86
N GLY A 114 -30.29 16.31 -16.42
CA GLY A 114 -29.92 14.91 -16.20
C GLY A 114 -29.20 14.70 -14.87
N GLN A 115 -29.16 13.45 -14.41
CA GLN A 115 -28.37 13.06 -13.24
C GLN A 115 -26.90 13.43 -13.46
N ASP A 116 -26.26 13.98 -12.43
CA ASP A 116 -24.80 14.05 -12.39
C ASP A 116 -24.25 12.64 -12.61
N ILE A 117 -23.38 12.51 -13.61
CA ILE A 117 -22.84 11.27 -14.18
C ILE A 117 -22.43 10.25 -13.11
N GLN A 118 -23.05 9.05 -13.17
CA GLN A 118 -22.74 7.87 -12.35
C GLN A 118 -21.30 7.36 -12.53
#